data_AF-A0AA96XYT5-F1
#
_entry.id   AF-A0AA96XYT5-F1
#
_cell.length_a   1.000
_cell.length_b   1.000
_cell.length_c   1.000
_cell.angle_alpha   90.00
_cell.angle_beta   90.00
_cell.angle_gamma   90.00
#
_symmetry.space_group_name_H-M   'P 1'
#
loop_
_entity.id
_entity.type
_entity.pdbx_description
1 polymer ?
#
loop_
_entity_poly.entity_id
_entity_poly.type
_entity_poly.pdbx_seq_one_letter_code
_entity_poly.pdbx_strand_id
1 'polypeptide(L)' 'MAAKVEYVVIEGCVQDGAKLVRKGEVYVPPSTEIRDLLLEEGVIAKRGKLESGSAASDDGDS' A
#
# COMPACT_ATOMS: atom_id res chain seq x y z
N MET A 1 -18.73 12.87 -4.32
CA MET A 1 -18.21 12.04 -3.21
C MET A 1 -16.73 11.83 -3.46
N ALA A 2 -15.86 12.32 -2.58
CA ALA A 2 -14.41 12.19 -2.76
C ALA A 2 -14.03 10.72 -2.61
N ALA A 3 -13.52 10.11 -3.68
CA ALA A 3 -12.93 8.79 -3.61
C ALA A 3 -11.75 8.86 -2.64
N LYS A 4 -11.86 8.19 -1.49
CA LYS A 4 -10.71 7.98 -0.61
C LYS A 4 -9.73 7.12 -1.39
N VAL A 5 -8.61 7.72 -1.81
CA VAL A 5 -7.53 6.98 -2.47
C VAL A 5 -6.98 6.02 -1.43
N GLU A 6 -7.11 4.73 -1.68
CA GLU A 6 -6.58 3.68 -0.82
C GLU A 6 -5.09 3.46 -1.14
N TYR A 7 -4.27 3.28 -0.11
CA TYR A 7 -2.86 2.98 -0.25
C TYR A 7 -2.60 1.58 0.28
N VAL A 8 -1.53 0.94 -0.19
CA VAL A 8 -1.10 -0.36 0.32
C VAL A 8 0.36 -0.26 0.74
N VAL A 9 0.70 -0.85 1.88
CA VAL A 9 2.09 -0.96 2.31
C VAL A 9 2.77 -1.97 1.40
N ILE A 10 3.80 -1.55 0.66
CA ILE A 10 4.56 -2.43 -0.23
C ILE A 10 5.91 -2.81 0.36
N GLU A 11 6.36 -2.08 1.37
CA GLU A 11 7.63 -2.28 2.03
C GLU A 11 7.50 -2.02 3.54
N GLY A 12 8.18 -2.81 4.37
CA GLY A 12 8.14 -2.66 5.83
C GLY A 12 6.77 -2.80 6.49
N CYS A 13 6.54 -1.95 7.51
CA CYS A 13 5.28 -1.80 8.21
C CYS A 13 5.09 -0.34 8.65
N VAL A 14 3.86 0.15 8.59
CA VAL A 14 3.48 1.49 9.03
C VAL A 14 2.84 1.39 10.41
N GLN A 15 3.38 2.12 11.39
CA GLN A 15 2.77 2.24 12.71
C GLN A 15 2.01 3.55 12.80
N ASP A 16 0.69 3.46 12.87
CA ASP A 16 -0.23 4.59 12.99
C ASP A 16 -0.87 4.56 14.39
N GLY A 17 -0.19 5.21 15.34
CA GLY A 17 -0.56 5.17 16.75
C GLY A 17 -0.58 3.73 17.31
N ALA A 18 -1.78 3.21 17.58
CA ALA A 18 -1.98 1.85 18.08
C ALA A 18 -2.16 0.80 16.97
N LYS A 19 -2.28 1.22 15.71
CA LYS A 19 -2.49 0.33 14.57
C LYS A 19 -1.17 0.06 13.86
N LEU A 20 -0.81 -1.21 13.73
CA LEU A 20 0.32 -1.65 12.91
C LEU A 20 -0.22 -2.19 11.59
N VAL A 21 0.15 -1.58 10.47
CA VAL A 21 -0.25 -1.98 9.12
C VAL A 21 0.97 -2.59 8.43
N ARG A 22 0.91 -3.86 8.09
CA ARG A 22 2.05 -4.58 7.50
C ARG A 22 2.04 -4.52 5.98
N LYS A 23 3.18 -4.85 5.37
CA LYS A 23 3.29 -5.10 3.93
C LYS A 23 2.15 -5.99 3.42
N GLY A 24 1.49 -5.55 2.35
CA GLY A 24 0.31 -6.15 1.73
C GLY A 24 -1.01 -5.66 2.29
N GLU A 25 -1.02 -4.94 3.41
CA GLU A 25 -2.25 -4.39 4.00
C GLU A 25 -2.56 -2.98 3.48
N VAL A 26 -3.87 -2.68 3.47
CA VAL A 26 -4.38 -1.37 3.10
C VAL A 26 -4.06 -0.38 4.22
N TYR A 27 -3.31 0.65 3.86
CA TYR A 27 -3.05 1.80 4.69
C TYR A 27 -3.89 2.98 4.22
N VAL A 28 -4.51 3.68 5.17
CA VAL A 28 -5.22 4.93 4.90
C VAL A 28 -4.49 6.00 5.69
N PRO A 29 -3.68 6.84 5.02
CA PRO A 29 -2.94 7.89 5.70
C PRO A 29 -3.89 8.84 6.45
N PRO A 30 -3.59 9.22 7.70
CA PRO A 30 -4.42 10.15 8.46
C PRO A 30 -4.28 11.60 7.95
N SER A 31 -3.13 11.92 7.33
CA SER A 31 -2.79 13.24 6.80
C SER A 31 -2.01 13.14 5.48
N THR A 32 -2.05 14.21 4.68
CA THR A 32 -1.29 14.31 3.42
C THR A 32 0.21 14.30 3.63
N GLU A 33 0.72 14.81 4.74
CA GLU A 33 2.15 14.81 5.06
C GLU A 33 2.69 13.38 5.22
N ILE A 34 2.01 12.55 6.02
CA ILE A 34 2.39 11.14 6.22
C ILE A 34 2.26 10.36 4.91
N ARG A 35 1.21 10.63 4.14
CA ARG A 35 1.03 10.02 2.81
C ARG A 35 2.22 10.30 1.90
N ASP A 36 2.62 11.56 1.76
CA ASP A 36 3.72 11.95 0.87
C ASP A 36 5.06 11.40 1.37
N LEU A 37 5.33 11.47 2.67
CA LEU A 37 6.54 10.89 3.26
C LEU A 37 6.65 9.39 2.95
N LEU A 38 5.60 8.61 3.22
CA LEU A 38 5.61 7.17 2.99
C LEU A 38 5.62 6.79 1.50
N LEU A 39 5.09 7.65 0.62
CA LEU A 39 5.19 7.48 -0.83
C LEU A 39 6.61 7.78 -1.32
N GLU A 40 7.23 8.83 -0.79
CA GLU A 40 8.59 9.25 -1.14
C GLU A 40 9.63 8.23 -0.66
N GLU A 41 9.43 7.67 0.53
CA GLU A 41 10.25 6.54 1.02
C GLU A 41 9.97 5.22 0.30
N GLY A 42 8.89 5.12 -0.48
CA GLY A 42 8.51 3.87 -1.16
C GLY A 42 7.93 2.80 -0.22
N VAL A 43 7.53 3.18 1.00
CA VAL A 43 6.90 2.29 1.99
C VAL A 43 5.47 1.94 1.58
N ILE A 44 4.72 2.92 1.07
CA ILE A 44 3.35 2.73 0.57
C ILE A 44 3.26 3.05 -0.92
N ALA A 45 2.32 2.40 -1.61
CA ALA A 45 1.97 2.71 -2.98
C ALA A 45 0.50 3.10 -3.08
N LYS A 46 0.18 3.99 -4.03
CA LYS A 46 -1.22 4.22 -4.42
C LYS A 46 -1.76 2.90 -4.94
N ARG A 47 -2.81 2.39 -4.30
CA ARG A 47 -3.64 1.32 -4.86
C ARG A 47 -4.54 1.94 -5.92
N GLY A 48 -3.93 2.55 -6.94
CA GLY A 48 -4.66 3.00 -8.13
C GLY A 48 -5.26 1.76 -8.74
N LYS A 49 -6.60 1.73 -8.93
CA LYS A 49 -7.41 0.64 -9.53
C LYS A 49 -6.50 -0.48 -10.05
N LEU A 50 -6.06 -1.37 -9.16
CA LEU A 50 -5.41 -2.57 -9.61
C LEU A 50 -6.59 -3.39 -10.09
N GLU A 51 -6.85 -3.32 -11.40
CA GLU A 51 -7.53 -4.41 -12.08
C GLU A 51 -6.92 -5.68 -11.50
N SER A 52 -7.77 -6.49 -10.85
CA SER A 52 -7.36 -7.70 -10.16
C SER A 52 -6.60 -8.57 -11.15
N GLY A 53 -5.28 -8.61 -11.05
CA GLY A 53 -4.47 -9.19 -12.11
C GLY A 53 -2.99 -9.13 -11.81
N SER A 54 -2.56 -9.74 -10.69
CA SER A 54 -1.23 -10.36 -10.53
C SER A 54 -1.24 -11.21 -9.25
N ALA A 55 -2.13 -12.18 -9.23
CA ALA A 55 -1.77 -13.52 -8.78
C ALA A 55 -1.42 -14.30 -10.06
N ALA A 56 -0.36 -15.10 -10.01
CA ALA A 56 0.16 -16.00 -11.05
C ALA A 56 1.10 -15.40 -12.12
N SER A 57 2.40 -15.51 -11.84
CA SER A 57 3.28 -16.39 -12.63
C SER A 57 4.01 -17.20 -11.56
N ASP A 58 3.64 -18.44 -11.24
CA ASP A 58 3.80 -19.65 -12.06
C ASP A 58 5.01 -19.52 -12.99
N ASP A 59 6.16 -19.92 -12.48
CA ASP A 59 7.32 -20.31 -13.27
C ASP A 59 7.73 -21.71 -12.75
N GLY A 60 6.99 -22.70 -13.24
CA GLY A 60 7.49 -24.06 -13.32
C GLY A 60 8.14 -24.28 -14.67
N ASP A 61 9.46 -24.44 -14.69
CA ASP A 61 10.29 -25.13 -15.71
C ASP A 61 11.72 -25.21 -15.11
N SER A 62 12.42 -26.34 -14.95
CA SER A 62 12.42 -27.64 -15.62
C SER A 62 12.73 -28.80 -14.65
#